data_AF-A0A7G2CQA7-F1
#
_entry.id   AF-A0A7G2CQA7-F1
#
_cell.length_a   1.000
_cell.length_b   1.000
_cell.length_c   1.000
_cell.angle_alpha   90.00
_cell.angle_beta   90.00
_cell.angle_gamma   90.00
#
_symmetry.space_group_name_H-M   'P 1'
#
loop_
_entity.id
_entity.type
_entity.pdbx_description
1 polymer ?
#
loop_
_entity_poly.entity_id
_entity_poly.type
_entity_poly.pdbx_seq_one_letter_code
_entity_poly.pdbx_strand_id
1 'polypeptide(L)'
;MKTLDRPIFPDYWERFNLSVDIMRTKKCRTVFRLTMIEGFNMGEENLPEYKDIFDRGQPNFVEIKRLTPAFSASARSVLGIKNVPKWEDMKAYAERLCKVILDGETYSVASVHEHSGCVLLAHKRFIIGGIVHTWINYDKFDAHVEGGTLSSMTPEDYLLPTPPWALPSSPSEGFDPTQERHVTPKKKKYLETLR
;
A
#
# COMPACT_ATOMS: atom_id res chain seq x y z
N MET A 1 -11.32 2.15 14.73
CA MET A 1 -11.83 3.01 13.63
C MET A 1 -12.60 4.24 14.07
N LYS A 2 -13.70 4.16 14.84
CA LYS A 2 -14.60 5.31 15.13
C LYS A 2 -13.90 6.61 15.57
N THR A 3 -12.87 6.51 16.41
CA THR A 3 -12.09 7.67 16.89
C THR A 3 -11.38 8.43 15.76
N LEU A 4 -10.87 7.71 14.76
CA LEU A 4 -10.17 8.26 13.61
C LEU A 4 -11.16 8.70 12.52
N ASP A 5 -12.06 7.80 12.12
CA ASP A 5 -12.90 8.00 10.93
C ASP A 5 -14.12 8.88 11.20
N ARG A 6 -14.51 9.05 12.47
CA ARG A 6 -15.64 9.89 12.91
C ARG A 6 -16.87 9.76 12.00
N PRO A 7 -17.40 8.53 11.83
CA PRO A 7 -18.45 8.27 10.86
C PRO A 7 -19.71 9.06 11.20
N ILE A 8 -20.33 9.65 10.17
CA ILE A 8 -21.55 10.47 10.31
C ILE A 8 -22.80 9.58 10.36
N PHE A 9 -22.81 8.47 9.61
CA PHE A 9 -23.95 7.56 9.54
C PHE A 9 -23.83 6.42 10.54
N PRO A 10 -24.94 5.95 11.13
CA PRO A 10 -24.92 4.84 12.08
C PRO A 10 -24.59 3.50 11.41
N ASP A 11 -24.95 3.32 10.13
CA ASP A 11 -24.77 2.11 9.32
C ASP A 11 -23.45 2.12 8.50
N TYR A 12 -22.49 2.96 8.90
CA TYR A 12 -21.25 3.17 8.15
C TYR A 12 -20.43 1.87 7.98
N TRP A 13 -20.49 0.98 8.97
CA TRP A 13 -19.69 -0.23 8.99
C TRP A 13 -20.28 -1.31 8.07
N GLU A 14 -21.59 -1.42 8.03
CA GLU A 14 -22.34 -2.29 7.14
C GLU A 14 -22.08 -1.88 5.68
N ARG A 15 -22.13 -0.57 5.39
CA ARG A 15 -21.81 -0.04 4.05
C ARG A 15 -20.36 -0.28 3.65
N PHE A 16 -19.42 -0.10 4.57
CA PHE A 16 -18.02 -0.39 4.33
C PHE A 16 -17.82 -1.86 3.96
N ASN A 17 -18.38 -2.78 4.76
CA ASN A 17 -18.31 -4.21 4.49
C ASN A 17 -18.97 -4.61 3.16
N LEU A 18 -20.10 -4.01 2.81
CA LEU A 18 -20.73 -4.21 1.50
C LEU A 18 -19.82 -3.74 0.36
N SER A 19 -19.10 -2.63 0.55
CA SER A 19 -18.14 -2.16 -0.46
C SER A 19 -16.97 -3.15 -0.66
N VAL A 20 -16.51 -3.79 0.42
CA VAL A 20 -15.47 -4.84 0.37
C VAL A 20 -15.96 -6.05 -0.44
N ASP A 21 -17.21 -6.50 -0.22
CA ASP A 21 -17.81 -7.57 -1.02
C ASP A 21 -17.92 -7.20 -2.50
N ILE A 22 -18.38 -5.98 -2.80
CA ILE A 22 -18.50 -5.51 -4.18
C ILE A 22 -17.14 -5.45 -4.85
N MET A 23 -16.09 -5.00 -4.15
CA MET A 23 -14.73 -4.94 -4.69
C MET A 23 -14.23 -6.33 -5.12
N ARG A 24 -14.55 -7.39 -4.38
CA ARG A 24 -14.19 -8.78 -4.75
C ARG A 24 -14.75 -9.20 -6.10
N THR A 25 -15.91 -8.67 -6.49
CA THR A 25 -16.56 -9.02 -7.77
C THR A 25 -15.97 -8.32 -9.00
N LYS A 26 -15.07 -7.35 -8.80
CA LYS A 26 -14.52 -6.55 -9.89
C LYS A 26 -13.45 -7.33 -10.66
N LYS A 27 -13.52 -7.24 -11.98
CA LYS A 27 -12.53 -7.82 -12.91
C LYS A 27 -11.35 -6.88 -13.18
N CYS A 28 -11.41 -5.63 -12.75
CA CYS A 28 -10.29 -4.70 -12.87
C CYS A 28 -9.32 -4.83 -11.69
N ARG A 29 -8.18 -4.14 -11.75
CA ARG A 29 -7.23 -4.06 -10.63
C ARG A 29 -7.91 -3.48 -9.40
N THR A 30 -7.87 -4.22 -8.30
CA THR A 30 -8.39 -3.78 -7.00
C THR A 30 -7.26 -3.53 -6.01
N VAL A 31 -7.36 -2.44 -5.25
CA VAL A 31 -6.36 -2.04 -4.25
C VAL A 31 -7.09 -1.68 -2.98
N PHE A 32 -6.68 -2.25 -1.84
CA PHE A 32 -7.05 -1.74 -0.53
C PHE A 32 -5.88 -0.93 0.03
N ARG A 33 -6.12 0.32 0.42
CA ARG A 33 -5.09 1.19 0.99
C ARG A 33 -5.31 1.39 2.48
N LEU A 34 -4.31 1.04 3.27
CA LEU A 34 -4.25 1.33 4.69
C LEU A 34 -3.35 2.54 4.93
N THR A 35 -3.86 3.56 5.62
CA THR A 35 -3.00 4.63 6.13
C THR A 35 -2.57 4.28 7.54
N MET A 36 -1.29 4.01 7.73
CA MET A 36 -0.72 3.51 8.98
C MET A 36 -0.36 4.67 9.92
N ILE A 37 -0.82 4.54 11.15
CA ILE A 37 -0.71 5.55 12.20
C ILE A 37 -0.21 4.84 13.47
N GLU A 38 0.98 5.24 13.91
CA GLU A 38 1.64 4.68 15.08
C GLU A 38 0.81 4.95 16.34
N GLY A 39 0.60 3.90 17.13
CA GLY A 39 -0.23 3.92 18.34
C GLY A 39 -1.76 3.92 18.10
N PHE A 40 -2.22 3.68 16.87
CA PHE A 40 -3.66 3.62 16.55
C PHE A 40 -4.09 2.35 15.82
N ASN A 41 -3.39 1.99 14.73
CA ASN A 41 -3.86 0.94 13.83
C ASN A 41 -2.75 0.01 13.31
N MET A 42 -1.61 -0.01 14.00
CA MET A 42 -0.42 -0.81 13.68
C MET A 42 -0.13 -1.91 14.72
N GLY A 43 -0.95 -2.01 15.76
CA GLY A 43 -0.77 -2.98 16.84
C GLY A 43 -1.16 -4.40 16.42
N GLU A 44 -0.67 -5.38 17.18
CA GLU A 44 -1.00 -6.80 16.97
C GLU A 44 -2.50 -7.05 17.15
N GLU A 45 -3.15 -6.29 18.03
CA GLU A 45 -4.59 -6.34 18.27
C GLU A 45 -5.42 -5.94 17.04
N ASN A 46 -4.83 -5.21 16.08
CA ASN A 46 -5.54 -4.79 14.87
C ASN A 46 -5.45 -5.86 13.75
N LEU A 47 -4.48 -6.76 13.79
CA LEU A 47 -4.25 -7.74 12.73
C LEU A 47 -5.47 -8.66 12.47
N PRO A 48 -6.22 -9.15 13.48
CA PRO A 48 -7.42 -9.94 13.24
C PRO A 48 -8.50 -9.17 12.47
N GLU A 49 -8.74 -7.89 12.81
CA GLU A 49 -9.73 -7.07 12.10
C GLU A 49 -9.34 -6.86 10.64
N TYR A 50 -8.04 -6.64 10.38
CA TYR A 50 -7.54 -6.56 9.01
C TYR A 50 -7.72 -7.89 8.28
N LYS A 51 -7.36 -9.02 8.91
CA LYS A 51 -7.55 -10.35 8.33
C LYS A 51 -8.97 -10.55 7.83
N ASP A 52 -9.97 -10.25 8.65
CA ASP A 52 -11.38 -10.40 8.27
C ASP A 52 -11.73 -9.59 7.00
N ILE A 53 -11.21 -8.36 6.88
CA ILE A 53 -11.44 -7.49 5.71
C ILE A 53 -10.71 -8.01 4.46
N PHE A 54 -9.44 -8.36 4.58
CA PHE A 54 -8.62 -8.82 3.45
C PHE A 54 -9.05 -10.20 2.96
N ASP A 55 -9.43 -11.10 3.88
CA ASP A 55 -9.90 -12.46 3.54
C ASP A 55 -11.24 -12.41 2.81
N ARG A 56 -12.09 -11.45 3.21
CA ARG A 56 -13.37 -11.18 2.56
C ARG A 56 -13.19 -10.56 1.17
N GLY A 57 -12.40 -9.49 1.07
CA GLY A 57 -12.29 -8.68 -0.16
C GLY A 57 -11.30 -9.19 -1.20
N GLN A 58 -10.23 -9.86 -0.76
CA GLN A 58 -9.15 -10.41 -1.60
C GLN A 58 -8.69 -9.47 -2.74
N PRO A 59 -8.27 -8.22 -2.42
CA PRO A 59 -7.87 -7.26 -3.44
C PRO A 59 -6.61 -7.74 -4.19
N ASN A 60 -6.37 -7.26 -5.41
CA ASN A 60 -5.14 -7.61 -6.12
C ASN A 60 -3.88 -7.08 -5.41
N PHE A 61 -4.02 -5.92 -4.77
CA PHE A 61 -2.94 -5.22 -4.09
C PHE A 61 -3.39 -4.67 -2.73
N VAL A 62 -2.43 -4.56 -1.82
CA VAL A 62 -2.59 -3.82 -0.56
C VAL A 62 -1.53 -2.74 -0.49
N GLU A 63 -1.95 -1.48 -0.42
CA GLU A 63 -1.03 -0.36 -0.24
C GLU A 63 -0.99 0.03 1.24
N ILE A 64 0.17 -0.14 1.86
CA ILE A 64 0.44 0.26 3.22
C ILE A 64 1.14 1.63 3.16
N LYS A 65 0.37 2.68 3.45
CA LYS A 65 0.77 4.08 3.30
C LYS A 65 1.11 4.67 4.66
N ARG A 66 2.33 5.18 4.80
CA ARG A 66 2.76 5.91 6.01
C ARG A 66 1.97 7.21 6.12
N LEU A 67 1.48 7.50 7.33
CA LEU A 67 0.92 8.81 7.64
C LEU A 67 1.88 9.93 7.25
N THR A 68 1.43 10.82 6.36
CA THR A 68 2.18 12.02 6.01
C THR A 68 1.70 13.15 6.92
N PRO A 69 2.59 13.80 7.69
CA PRO A 69 2.20 14.85 8.60
C PRO A 69 1.72 16.09 7.83
N ALA A 70 0.40 16.23 7.73
CA ALA A 70 -0.30 17.39 7.18
C ALA A 70 -1.20 18.05 8.24
N PHE A 71 -0.80 17.96 9.51
CA PHE A 71 -1.60 18.44 10.63
C PHE A 71 -1.36 19.93 10.86
N SER A 72 -2.43 20.72 10.93
CA SER A 72 -2.37 22.02 11.59
C SER A 72 -2.10 21.80 13.08
N ALA A 73 -1.13 22.50 13.66
CA ALA A 73 -0.81 22.47 15.09
C ALA A 73 -1.94 23.09 15.94
N SER A 74 -3.13 22.50 15.89
CA SER A 74 -4.27 22.88 16.72
C SER A 74 -4.42 21.89 17.86
N ALA A 75 -4.79 22.38 19.04
CA ALA A 75 -5.05 21.57 20.23
C ALA A 75 -6.19 20.52 20.04
N ARG A 76 -6.91 20.56 18.91
CA ARG A 76 -7.98 19.63 18.55
C ARG A 76 -7.51 18.42 17.72
N SER A 77 -6.25 18.39 17.26
CA SER A 77 -5.72 17.26 16.51
C SER A 77 -5.34 16.13 17.45
N VAL A 78 -5.96 14.96 17.28
CA VAL A 78 -5.61 13.72 18.00
C VAL A 78 -4.27 13.16 17.50
N LEU A 79 -3.82 13.59 16.31
CA LEU A 79 -2.60 13.13 15.65
C LEU A 79 -1.48 14.16 15.75
N GLY A 80 -0.25 13.68 15.97
CA GLY A 80 0.97 14.49 15.93
C GLY A 80 2.14 13.74 15.28
N ILE A 81 3.33 14.36 15.26
CA ILE A 81 4.53 13.78 14.63
C ILE A 81 4.91 12.42 15.24
N LYS A 82 4.67 12.23 16.54
CA LYS A 82 4.88 10.95 17.23
C LYS A 82 4.08 9.78 16.63
N ASN A 83 3.00 10.08 15.90
CA ASN A 83 2.14 9.09 15.27
C ASN A 83 2.59 8.74 13.84
N VAL A 84 3.63 9.39 13.31
CA VAL A 84 4.22 9.05 12.02
C VAL A 84 5.12 7.83 12.22
N PRO A 85 4.77 6.66 11.63
CA PRO A 85 5.57 5.45 11.80
C PRO A 85 6.98 5.60 11.23
N LYS A 86 7.96 4.91 11.82
CA LYS A 86 9.29 4.79 11.20
C LYS A 86 9.20 3.89 9.97
N TRP A 87 10.15 4.05 9.06
CA TRP A 87 10.15 3.26 7.83
C TRP A 87 10.36 1.76 8.07
N GLU A 88 11.24 1.39 9.00
CA GLU A 88 11.44 -0.01 9.37
C GLU A 88 10.19 -0.64 9.98
N ASP A 89 9.44 0.11 10.79
CA ASP A 89 8.18 -0.36 11.38
C ASP A 89 7.12 -0.60 10.30
N MET A 90 7.10 0.22 9.23
CA MET A 90 6.24 0.01 8.06
C MET A 90 6.57 -1.29 7.33
N LYS A 91 7.86 -1.55 7.07
CA LYS A 91 8.32 -2.79 6.41
C LYS A 91 8.00 -4.01 7.27
N ALA A 92 8.30 -3.94 8.56
CA ALA A 92 7.99 -5.02 9.51
C ALA A 92 6.48 -5.29 9.61
N TYR A 93 5.65 -4.24 9.60
CA TYR A 93 4.20 -4.39 9.61
C TYR A 93 3.69 -5.06 8.32
N ALA A 94 4.23 -4.68 7.17
CA ALA A 94 3.88 -5.28 5.88
C ALA A 94 4.12 -6.80 5.86
N GLU A 95 5.29 -7.24 6.37
CA GLU A 95 5.63 -8.65 6.51
C GLU A 95 4.68 -9.40 7.48
N ARG A 96 4.32 -8.76 8.61
CA ARG A 96 3.34 -9.35 9.55
C ARG A 96 1.96 -9.48 8.92
N LEU A 97 1.50 -8.46 8.21
CA LEU A 97 0.21 -8.49 7.53
C LEU A 97 0.17 -9.62 6.49
N CYS A 98 1.22 -9.77 5.67
CA CYS A 98 1.35 -10.88 4.70
C CYS A 98 1.16 -12.25 5.35
N LYS A 99 1.75 -12.48 6.53
CA LYS A 99 1.68 -13.76 7.25
C LYS A 99 0.31 -14.06 7.87
N VAL A 100 -0.52 -13.04 8.08
CA VAL A 100 -1.81 -13.18 8.76
C VAL A 100 -2.98 -13.26 7.78
N ILE A 101 -2.94 -12.48 6.69
CA ILE A 101 -4.03 -12.47 5.71
C ILE A 101 -4.06 -13.77 4.90
N LEU A 102 -5.27 -14.26 4.65
CA LEU A 102 -5.58 -15.54 4.02
C LEU A 102 -4.85 -16.71 4.69
N ASP A 103 -4.02 -17.41 3.92
CA ASP A 103 -3.21 -18.56 4.31
C ASP A 103 -1.77 -18.18 4.71
N GLY A 104 -1.46 -16.88 4.76
CA GLY A 104 -0.11 -16.37 5.00
C GLY A 104 0.83 -16.50 3.78
N GLU A 105 0.35 -17.07 2.68
CA GLU A 105 1.15 -17.40 1.49
C GLU A 105 0.59 -16.78 0.21
N THR A 106 -0.63 -16.26 0.23
CA THR A 106 -1.28 -15.70 -0.96
C THR A 106 -0.70 -14.35 -1.39
N TYR A 107 -0.20 -13.54 -0.45
CA TYR A 107 0.39 -12.22 -0.72
C TYR A 107 1.88 -12.20 -0.41
N SER A 108 2.59 -11.25 -1.02
CA SER A 108 3.99 -10.95 -0.72
C SER A 108 4.26 -9.47 -0.88
N VAL A 109 5.31 -8.96 -0.23
CA VAL A 109 5.80 -7.60 -0.48
C VAL A 109 6.36 -7.53 -1.89
N ALA A 110 5.72 -6.75 -2.75
CA ALA A 110 6.02 -6.66 -4.16
C ALA A 110 6.89 -5.45 -4.51
N SER A 111 6.70 -4.34 -3.79
CA SER A 111 7.44 -3.11 -4.02
C SER A 111 7.46 -2.21 -2.79
N VAL A 112 8.48 -1.36 -2.69
CA VAL A 112 8.63 -0.35 -1.64
C VAL A 112 8.96 1.00 -2.27
N HIS A 113 8.50 2.08 -1.65
CA HIS A 113 8.87 3.47 -1.99
C HIS A 113 8.98 4.31 -0.72
N GLU A 114 10.19 4.40 -0.16
CA GLU A 114 10.43 5.07 1.13
C GLU A 114 10.11 6.57 1.07
N HIS A 115 10.47 7.23 -0.03
CA HIS A 115 10.30 8.66 -0.23
C HIS A 115 8.81 9.08 -0.19
N SER A 116 7.91 8.21 -0.63
CA SER A 116 6.46 8.40 -0.53
C SER A 116 5.85 7.65 0.67
N GLY A 117 6.64 6.84 1.38
CA GLY A 117 6.20 6.04 2.52
C GLY A 117 5.22 4.93 2.16
N CYS A 118 5.36 4.32 0.99
CA CYS A 118 4.47 3.22 0.55
C CYS A 118 5.19 1.87 0.58
N VAL A 119 4.51 0.86 1.12
CA VAL A 119 4.85 -0.55 0.87
C VAL A 119 3.66 -1.18 0.13
N LEU A 120 3.94 -1.87 -0.97
CA LEU A 120 2.92 -2.55 -1.78
C LEU A 120 3.01 -4.04 -1.56
N LEU A 121 1.93 -4.65 -1.06
CA LEU A 121 1.72 -6.09 -1.12
C LEU A 121 0.96 -6.42 -2.41
N ALA A 122 1.31 -7.54 -3.04
CA ALA A 122 0.58 -8.05 -4.20
C ALA A 122 0.26 -9.53 -4.02
N HIS A 123 -0.88 -9.94 -4.59
CA HIS A 123 -1.23 -11.35 -4.71
C HIS A 123 -0.13 -12.08 -5.52
N LYS A 124 0.34 -13.25 -5.07
CA LYS A 124 1.46 -13.97 -5.72
C LYS A 124 1.18 -14.42 -7.16
N ARG A 125 -0.06 -14.29 -7.64
CA ARG A 125 -0.43 -14.49 -9.06
C ARG A 125 0.25 -13.48 -9.99
N PHE A 126 0.66 -12.32 -9.45
CA PHE A 126 1.46 -11.33 -10.16
C PHE A 126 2.96 -11.67 -10.17
N ILE A 127 3.37 -12.83 -9.64
CA ILE A 127 4.74 -13.34 -9.74
C ILE A 127 4.76 -14.40 -10.84
N ILE A 128 5.33 -14.05 -11.99
CA ILE A 128 5.33 -14.88 -13.19
C ILE A 128 6.79 -15.24 -13.48
N GLY A 129 7.12 -16.54 -13.48
CA GLY A 129 8.49 -17.00 -13.67
C GLY A 129 9.48 -16.47 -12.61
N GLY A 130 9.02 -16.24 -11.38
CA GLY A 130 9.83 -15.66 -10.30
C GLY A 130 10.02 -14.15 -10.38
N ILE A 131 9.43 -13.48 -11.39
CA ILE A 131 9.51 -12.03 -11.56
C ILE A 131 8.20 -11.39 -11.08
N VAL A 132 8.32 -10.38 -10.22
CA VAL A 132 7.17 -9.63 -9.70
C VAL A 132 6.68 -8.65 -10.76
N HIS A 133 5.40 -8.69 -11.12
CA HIS A 133 4.79 -7.85 -12.16
C HIS A 133 3.69 -6.95 -11.58
N THR A 134 4.06 -5.77 -11.10
CA THR A 134 3.11 -4.81 -10.52
C THR A 134 2.94 -3.55 -11.36
N TRP A 135 3.81 -3.29 -12.33
CA TRP A 135 3.71 -2.10 -13.18
C TRP A 135 2.64 -2.26 -14.26
N ILE A 136 2.08 -1.14 -14.67
CA ILE A 136 1.04 -1.08 -15.69
C ILE A 136 1.71 -0.90 -17.05
N ASN A 137 1.39 -1.79 -17.98
CA ASN A 137 1.67 -1.61 -19.39
C ASN A 137 0.57 -0.72 -19.98
N TYR A 138 0.79 0.60 -20.03
CA TYR A 138 -0.21 1.53 -20.55
C TYR A 138 -0.51 1.29 -22.02
N ASP A 139 0.48 0.96 -22.86
CA ASP A 139 0.23 0.66 -24.28
C ASP A 139 -0.77 -0.50 -24.46
N LYS A 140 -0.63 -1.57 -23.67
CA LYS A 140 -1.59 -2.69 -23.68
C LYS A 140 -2.95 -2.30 -23.09
N PHE A 141 -2.95 -1.56 -21.99
CA PHE A 141 -4.19 -1.08 -21.37
C PHE A 141 -4.98 -0.20 -22.35
N ASP A 142 -4.32 0.76 -23.00
CA ASP A 142 -4.91 1.67 -23.96
C ASP A 142 -5.43 0.92 -25.19
N ALA A 143 -4.69 -0.08 -25.68
CA ALA A 143 -5.18 -0.96 -26.76
C ALA A 143 -6.48 -1.68 -26.39
N HIS A 144 -6.67 -2.09 -25.13
CA HIS A 144 -7.94 -2.68 -24.67
C HIS A 144 -9.08 -1.65 -24.61
N VAL A 145 -8.78 -0.41 -24.20
CA VAL A 145 -9.73 0.70 -24.17
C VAL A 145 -10.19 1.05 -25.59
N GLU A 146 -9.24 1.30 -26.49
CA GLU A 146 -9.51 1.68 -27.88
C GLU A 146 -10.18 0.55 -28.68
N GLY A 147 -9.81 -0.70 -28.40
CA GLY A 147 -10.40 -1.88 -29.02
C GLY A 147 -11.77 -2.28 -28.46
N GLY A 148 -12.28 -1.60 -27.43
CA GLY A 148 -13.59 -1.91 -26.84
C GLY A 148 -13.65 -3.24 -26.09
N THR A 149 -12.52 -3.77 -25.60
CA THR A 149 -12.42 -5.09 -24.96
C THR A 149 -12.35 -5.04 -23.42
N LEU A 150 -12.68 -3.88 -22.83
CA LEU A 150 -12.63 -3.64 -21.39
C LEU A 150 -13.45 -4.64 -20.55
N SER A 151 -14.58 -5.13 -21.05
CA SER A 151 -15.46 -6.05 -20.30
C SER A 151 -14.86 -7.44 -20.08
N SER A 152 -13.91 -7.84 -20.93
CA SER A 152 -13.19 -9.12 -20.85
C SER A 152 -11.77 -8.98 -20.30
N MET A 153 -11.26 -7.76 -20.17
CA MET A 153 -9.91 -7.48 -19.68
C MET A 153 -9.76 -7.87 -18.20
N THR A 154 -8.60 -8.45 -17.89
CA THR A 154 -8.18 -8.86 -16.56
C THR A 154 -6.91 -8.11 -16.13
N PRO A 155 -6.59 -8.04 -14.83
CA PRO A 155 -5.38 -7.37 -14.35
C PRO A 155 -4.08 -7.89 -14.96
N GLU A 156 -4.05 -9.16 -15.37
CA GLU A 156 -2.90 -9.86 -15.93
C GLU A 156 -2.58 -9.45 -17.38
N ASP A 157 -3.54 -8.88 -18.11
CA ASP A 157 -3.39 -8.60 -19.54
C ASP A 157 -2.41 -7.44 -19.83
N TYR A 158 -2.24 -6.51 -18.89
CA TYR A 158 -1.47 -5.28 -19.06
C TYR A 158 -0.38 -5.10 -17.99
N LEU A 159 0.35 -6.18 -17.72
CA LEU A 159 1.44 -6.16 -16.75
C LEU A 159 2.80 -5.81 -17.37
N LEU A 160 3.62 -5.09 -16.61
CA LEU A 160 5.06 -4.98 -16.79
C LEU A 160 5.79 -5.50 -15.54
N PRO A 161 7.04 -5.98 -15.69
CA PRO A 161 7.91 -6.28 -14.57
C PRO A 161 8.04 -5.07 -13.64
N THR A 162 8.05 -5.35 -12.35
CA THR A 162 8.35 -4.35 -11.31
C THR A 162 9.81 -3.91 -11.49
N PRO A 163 10.09 -2.60 -11.60
CA PRO A 163 11.44 -2.11 -11.78
C PRO A 163 12.37 -2.58 -10.66
N PRO A 164 13.63 -2.98 -10.96
CA PRO A 164 14.55 -3.49 -9.95
C PRO A 164 14.83 -2.52 -8.79
N TRP A 165 14.77 -1.21 -9.03
CA TRP A 165 14.95 -0.17 -8.02
C TRP A 165 13.75 -0.05 -7.05
N ALA A 166 12.59 -0.60 -7.43
CA ALA A 166 11.36 -0.61 -6.65
C ALA A 166 11.14 -1.89 -5.85
N LEU A 167 11.95 -2.93 -6.08
CA LEU A 167 11.86 -4.19 -5.35
C LEU A 167 12.27 -4.00 -3.88
N PRO A 168 11.69 -4.78 -2.94
CA PRO A 168 12.02 -4.67 -1.51
C PRO A 168 13.49 -4.91 -1.18
N SER A 169 14.19 -5.70 -2.00
CA SER A 169 15.62 -5.98 -1.87
C SER A 169 16.52 -4.87 -2.41
N SER A 170 15.96 -3.85 -3.05
CA SER A 170 16.75 -2.78 -3.66
C SER A 170 17.32 -1.84 -2.60
N PRO A 171 18.61 -1.49 -2.67
CA PRO A 171 19.18 -0.45 -1.81
C PRO A 171 18.62 0.94 -2.11
N SER A 172 17.92 1.11 -3.24
CA SER A 172 17.31 2.40 -3.62
C SER A 172 15.99 2.66 -2.90
N GLU A 173 15.43 1.66 -2.21
CA GLU A 173 14.13 1.70 -1.51
C GLU A 173 13.02 2.38 -2.34
N GLY A 174 12.96 2.05 -3.64
CA GLY A 174 11.95 2.59 -4.56
C GLY A 174 12.19 3.99 -5.09
N PHE A 175 13.38 4.56 -4.87
CA PHE A 175 13.75 5.79 -5.54
C PHE A 175 14.19 5.50 -6.97
N ASP A 176 13.52 6.13 -7.93
CA ASP A 176 13.83 5.97 -9.36
C ASP A 176 15.23 6.56 -9.66
N PRO A 177 16.17 5.80 -10.25
CA PRO A 177 17.51 6.27 -10.55
C PRO A 177 17.55 7.39 -11.61
N THR A 178 16.47 7.59 -12.36
CA THR A 178 16.34 8.69 -13.32
C THR A 178 15.98 10.02 -12.65
N GLN A 179 15.60 10.00 -11.38
CA GLN A 179 15.22 11.18 -10.61
C GLN A 179 16.37 11.70 -9.75
N GLU A 180 16.34 13.01 -9.46
CA GLU A 180 17.30 13.64 -8.55
C GLU A 180 16.67 13.86 -7.17
N ARG A 181 17.34 13.38 -6.11
CA ARG A 181 16.88 13.58 -4.75
C ARG A 181 17.26 14.96 -4.25
N HIS A 182 16.26 15.83 -4.10
CA HIS A 182 16.47 17.14 -3.48
C HIS A 182 16.68 17.00 -1.96
N VAL A 183 17.88 17.37 -1.48
CA VAL A 183 18.24 17.37 -0.06
C VAL A 183 18.39 18.79 0.44
N THR A 184 17.62 19.17 1.46
CA THR A 184 17.72 20.50 2.05
C THR A 184 19.07 20.70 2.76
N PRO A 185 19.61 21.94 2.84
CA PRO A 185 20.87 22.20 3.54
C PRO A 185 20.87 21.69 4.99
N LYS A 186 19.72 21.82 5.68
CA LYS A 186 19.53 21.30 7.05
C LYS A 186 19.68 19.78 7.11
N LYS A 187 19.05 19.06 6.17
CA LYS A 187 19.16 17.59 6.12
C LYS A 187 20.57 17.16 5.75
N LYS A 188 21.24 17.86 4.83
CA LYS A 188 22.63 17.62 4.47
C LYS A 188 23.56 17.71 5.68
N LYS A 189 23.46 18.81 6.46
CA LYS A 189 24.23 18.99 7.69
C LYS A 189 23.96 17.89 8.73
N TYR A 190 22.71 17.44 8.89
CA TYR A 190 22.39 16.32 9.77
C TYR A 190 23.04 15.00 9.31
N LEU A 191 22.96 14.68 8.02
CA LEU A 191 23.57 13.46 7.49
C LEU A 191 25.10 13.44 7.65
N GLU A 192 25.75 14.61 7.58
CA GLU A 192 27.18 14.75 7.84
C GLU A 192 27.55 14.45 9.30
N THR A 193 26.63 14.64 10.27
CA THR A 193 26.88 14.30 11.69
C THR A 193 26.75 12.81 12.02
N LEU A 194 26.22 12.00 11.10
CA LEU A 194 26.07 10.55 11.26
C LEU A 194 27.25 9.76 10.68
N ARG A 195 28.24 10.45 10.09
CA ARG A 195 29.48 9.88 9.55
C ARG A 195 30.62 10.10 10.52
#